data_AF-A0A9E3JUU2-F1
#
_entry.id   AF-A0A9E3JUU2-F1
#
_cell.length_a   1.000
_cell.length_b   1.000
_cell.length_c   1.000
_cell.angle_alpha   90.00
_cell.angle_beta   90.00
_cell.angle_gamma   90.00
#
_symmetry.space_group_name_H-M   'P 1'
#
loop_
_entity.id
_entity.type
_entity.pdbx_description
1 polymer ?
#
loop_
_entity_poly.entity_id
_entity_poly.type
_entity_poly.pdbx_seq_one_letter_code
_entity_poly.pdbx_strand_id
1 'polypeptide(L)'
;MLVALLAVAPRSWCQVESASVATRFGPVGARTVPDAAPGRSDILFRGTPLGQVDGTAGLVKLSVQDDADYVLVDVSLPDPQCRHRFVVLQVGPGDEATMSAPFGDCLTAFGARRAGDRLVIQLAQERPGHERPGHERPGHERPAQPQRDPVVHEFVWMHDRMKELTNVLTRCEAAHVTAASRWTPVAAAQAGRVVTGSGRAWFHTAPLDECRLPALFVIPGDVLTVLHVYSDYADVAYRNPRTGREASGWLRLDRLTPAEPAAAPAAAPIATPVPVTPPATPDQP
;
A
#
# COMPACT_ATOMS: atom_id res chain seq x y z
N MET A 1 -5.00 -27.33 -31.78
CA MET A 1 -5.51 -26.50 -30.67
C MET A 1 -4.32 -25.81 -30.02
N LEU A 2 -4.18 -24.50 -30.22
CA LEU A 2 -3.11 -23.70 -29.63
C LEU A 2 -3.59 -23.19 -28.27
N VAL A 3 -2.94 -23.59 -27.19
CA VAL A 3 -3.23 -23.08 -25.84
C VAL A 3 -2.59 -21.71 -25.71
N ALA A 4 -3.40 -20.66 -25.73
CA ALA A 4 -2.97 -19.30 -25.44
C ALA A 4 -2.69 -19.18 -23.93
N LEU A 5 -1.41 -19.11 -23.59
CA LEU A 5 -0.96 -18.70 -22.26
C LEU A 5 -1.26 -17.20 -22.09
N LEU A 6 -2.36 -16.89 -21.40
CA LEU A 6 -2.63 -15.56 -20.89
C LEU A 6 -1.62 -15.28 -19.78
N ALA A 7 -0.55 -14.55 -20.12
CA ALA A 7 0.34 -13.94 -19.14
C ALA A 7 -0.44 -12.81 -18.43
N VAL A 8 -0.93 -13.08 -17.22
CA VAL A 8 -1.46 -12.05 -16.34
C VAL A 8 -0.26 -11.31 -15.74
N ALA A 9 0.00 -10.10 -16.22
CA ALA A 9 1.01 -9.23 -15.65
C ALA A 9 0.62 -8.79 -14.22
N PRO A 10 1.58 -8.60 -13.30
CA PRO A 10 1.31 -8.08 -11.97
C PRO A 10 0.77 -6.65 -12.07
N ARG A 11 -0.37 -6.41 -11.43
CA ARG A 11 -1.03 -5.09 -11.38
C ARG A 11 -0.26 -4.18 -10.42
N SER A 12 0.67 -3.41 -10.97
CA SER A 12 1.19 -2.21 -10.31
C SER A 12 0.04 -1.21 -10.15
N TRP A 13 0.01 -0.54 -9.00
CA TRP A 13 -1.07 0.36 -8.57
C TRP A 13 -1.32 1.60 -9.46
N CYS A 14 -0.49 1.87 -10.48
CA CYS A 14 -0.55 3.08 -11.31
C CYS A 14 -0.65 2.81 -12.83
N GLN A 15 -1.55 1.92 -13.29
CA GLN A 15 -1.67 1.63 -14.73
C GLN A 15 -3.10 1.65 -15.30
N VAL A 16 -4.06 2.28 -14.63
CA VAL A 16 -5.33 2.61 -15.31
C VAL A 16 -5.67 4.08 -15.08
N GLU A 17 -4.81 4.97 -15.58
CA GLU A 17 -5.25 6.33 -15.88
C GLU A 17 -6.49 6.22 -16.76
N SER A 18 -7.62 6.57 -16.18
CA SER A 18 -8.91 6.47 -16.84
C SER A 18 -9.40 7.87 -17.13
N ALA A 19 -9.99 8.06 -18.31
CA ALA A 19 -10.73 9.30 -18.59
C ALA A 19 -12.01 9.41 -17.74
N SER A 20 -12.41 8.35 -17.02
CA SER A 20 -13.54 8.37 -16.11
C SER A 20 -13.35 7.37 -14.97
N VAL A 21 -13.77 7.74 -13.75
CA VAL A 21 -13.78 6.88 -12.56
C VAL A 21 -15.14 6.92 -11.85
N ALA A 22 -15.58 5.79 -11.31
CA ALA A 22 -16.85 5.69 -10.61
C ALA A 22 -16.69 5.97 -9.11
N THR A 23 -17.39 6.97 -8.60
CA THR A 23 -17.52 7.24 -7.15
C THR A 23 -18.86 6.73 -6.61
N ARG A 24 -19.00 6.61 -5.29
CA ARG A 24 -20.27 6.32 -4.59
C ARG A 24 -21.35 7.34 -4.92
N PHE A 25 -20.94 8.55 -5.30
CA PHE A 25 -21.83 9.68 -5.59
C PHE A 25 -21.96 9.96 -7.08
N GLY A 26 -21.36 9.16 -7.97
CA GLY A 26 -21.47 9.34 -9.42
C GLY A 26 -20.13 9.37 -10.15
N PRO A 27 -20.14 9.41 -11.49
CA PRO A 27 -18.90 9.37 -12.25
C PRO A 27 -18.18 10.72 -12.22
N VAL A 28 -16.85 10.66 -12.13
CA VAL A 28 -15.95 11.78 -12.41
C VAL A 28 -15.26 11.48 -13.74
N GLY A 29 -15.30 12.43 -14.66
CA GLY A 29 -14.68 12.32 -15.98
C GLY A 29 -13.66 13.43 -16.23
N ALA A 30 -12.71 13.16 -17.13
CA ALA A 30 -11.78 14.11 -17.69
C ALA A 30 -11.97 14.14 -19.20
N ARG A 31 -12.10 15.34 -19.77
CA ARG A 31 -12.26 15.53 -21.21
C ARG A 31 -11.23 16.52 -21.71
N THR A 32 -10.31 16.07 -22.55
CA THR A 32 -9.37 16.95 -23.23
C THR A 32 -10.13 17.92 -24.14
N VAL A 33 -9.80 19.20 -24.05
CA VAL A 33 -10.34 20.26 -24.91
C VAL A 33 -9.51 20.25 -26.20
N PRO A 34 -10.13 19.98 -27.37
CA PRO A 34 -9.43 20.02 -28.65
C PRO A 34 -8.81 21.41 -28.90
N ASP A 35 -7.64 21.45 -29.53
CA ASP A 35 -6.96 22.66 -30.01
C ASP A 35 -6.58 23.72 -28.95
N ALA A 36 -6.73 23.39 -27.66
CA ALA A 36 -6.19 24.21 -26.58
C ALA A 36 -4.67 24.01 -26.51
N ALA A 37 -3.90 25.08 -26.77
CA ALA A 37 -2.46 25.11 -26.56
C ALA A 37 -2.12 26.08 -25.41
N PRO A 38 -1.37 25.65 -24.36
CA PRO A 38 -1.00 24.26 -24.05
C PRO A 38 -2.25 23.40 -23.75
N GLY A 39 -2.15 22.08 -23.92
CA GLY A 39 -3.26 21.13 -23.74
C GLY A 39 -4.09 21.43 -22.50
N ARG A 40 -5.41 21.26 -22.56
CA ARG A 40 -6.32 21.55 -21.45
C ARG A 40 -7.32 20.41 -21.27
N SER A 41 -7.73 20.13 -20.03
CA SER A 41 -8.77 19.15 -19.73
C SER A 41 -9.85 19.75 -18.84
N ASP A 42 -11.11 19.53 -19.21
CA ASP A 42 -12.27 19.75 -18.34
C ASP A 42 -12.40 18.58 -17.37
N ILE A 43 -12.59 18.87 -16.08
CA ILE A 43 -12.97 17.88 -15.07
C ILE A 43 -14.48 17.97 -14.89
N LEU A 44 -15.17 16.84 -15.04
CA LEU A 44 -16.63 16.76 -14.98
C LEU A 44 -17.08 15.85 -13.84
N PHE A 45 -18.10 16.27 -13.10
CA PHE A 45 -18.81 15.42 -12.14
C PHE A 45 -20.24 15.21 -12.61
N ARG A 46 -20.66 13.95 -12.79
CA ARG A 46 -21.95 13.59 -13.39
C ARG A 46 -22.21 14.28 -14.74
N GLY A 47 -21.15 14.54 -15.52
CA GLY A 47 -21.21 15.25 -16.79
C GLY A 47 -21.26 16.79 -16.69
N THR A 48 -21.35 17.35 -15.49
CA THR A 48 -21.30 18.80 -15.27
C THR A 48 -19.86 19.25 -15.07
N PRO A 49 -19.38 20.31 -15.78
CA PRO A 49 -18.04 20.84 -15.56
C PRO A 49 -17.86 21.32 -14.12
N LEU A 50 -16.82 20.83 -13.46
CA LEU A 50 -16.44 21.23 -12.10
C LEU A 50 -15.27 22.23 -12.12
N GLY A 51 -14.36 22.06 -13.07
CA GLY A 51 -13.17 22.89 -13.20
C GLY A 51 -12.33 22.49 -14.40
N GLN A 52 -11.20 23.17 -14.58
CA GLN A 52 -10.27 22.92 -15.67
C GLN A 52 -8.86 22.78 -15.13
N VAL A 53 -8.04 22.01 -15.84
CA VAL A 53 -6.61 21.86 -15.60
C VAL A 53 -5.82 22.05 -16.89
N ASP A 54 -4.63 22.65 -16.77
CA ASP A 54 -3.70 22.83 -17.88
C ASP A 54 -2.86 21.56 -18.04
N GLY A 55 -3.21 20.74 -19.02
CA GLY A 55 -2.57 19.48 -19.39
C GLY A 55 -3.58 18.40 -19.75
N THR A 56 -3.05 17.19 -20.01
CA THR A 56 -3.88 15.99 -20.18
C THR A 56 -4.12 15.37 -18.81
N ALA A 57 -5.39 15.20 -18.43
CA ALA A 57 -5.75 14.68 -17.12
C ALA A 57 -6.04 13.17 -17.15
N GLY A 58 -5.35 12.41 -16.30
CA GLY A 58 -5.68 11.05 -15.90
C GLY A 58 -6.37 11.04 -14.53
N LEU A 59 -7.33 10.14 -14.32
CA LEU A 59 -8.07 10.04 -13.06
C LEU A 59 -7.79 8.72 -12.34
N VAL A 60 -7.58 8.82 -11.03
CA VAL A 60 -7.42 7.67 -10.12
C VAL A 60 -8.32 7.86 -8.90
N LYS A 61 -9.26 6.94 -8.68
CA LYS A 61 -10.04 6.92 -7.44
C LYS A 61 -9.16 6.47 -6.28
N LEU A 62 -9.18 7.23 -5.19
CA LEU A 62 -8.44 6.91 -3.99
C LEU A 62 -9.30 6.02 -3.08
N SER A 63 -8.80 4.81 -2.80
CA SER A 63 -9.43 3.87 -1.87
C SER A 63 -9.14 4.25 -0.40
N VAL A 64 -9.64 5.40 0.04
CA VAL A 64 -9.62 5.81 1.45
C VAL A 64 -11.03 5.63 2.01
N GLN A 65 -11.14 4.99 3.18
CA GLN A 65 -12.43 4.89 3.86
C GLN A 65 -12.78 6.23 4.51
N ASP A 66 -13.81 6.87 3.99
CA ASP A 66 -14.30 8.17 4.44
C ASP A 66 -15.78 8.36 4.08
N ASP A 67 -16.39 9.44 4.56
CA ASP A 67 -17.76 9.81 4.19
C ASP A 67 -17.84 10.42 2.78
N ALA A 68 -16.71 10.86 2.23
CA ALA A 68 -16.54 11.32 0.86
C ALA A 68 -15.69 10.34 0.02
N ASP A 69 -15.84 10.37 -1.30
CA ASP A 69 -14.91 9.74 -2.24
C ASP A 69 -13.88 10.78 -2.70
N TYR A 70 -12.63 10.37 -2.86
CA TYR A 70 -11.58 11.23 -3.38
C TYR A 70 -11.05 10.70 -4.70
N VAL A 71 -10.80 11.60 -5.64
CA VAL A 71 -10.19 11.31 -6.94
C VAL A 71 -8.93 12.15 -7.07
N LEU A 72 -7.81 11.49 -7.31
CA LEU A 72 -6.58 12.15 -7.71
C LEU A 72 -6.61 12.37 -9.21
N VAL A 73 -6.41 13.62 -9.62
CA VAL A 73 -6.24 14.03 -11.01
C VAL A 73 -4.74 14.18 -11.24
N ASP A 74 -4.16 13.32 -12.06
CA ASP A 74 -2.78 13.41 -12.54
C ASP A 74 -2.77 14.21 -13.85
N VAL A 75 -2.15 15.37 -13.83
CA VAL A 75 -2.08 16.28 -14.96
C VAL A 75 -0.71 16.14 -15.62
N SER A 76 -0.70 15.54 -16.81
CA SER A 76 0.48 15.46 -17.67
C SER A 76 0.73 16.79 -18.36
N LEU A 77 1.85 17.43 -18.00
CA LEU A 77 2.34 18.68 -18.56
C LEU A 77 3.25 18.42 -19.77
N PRO A 78 3.31 19.35 -20.75
CA PRO A 78 4.21 19.23 -21.89
C PRO A 78 5.70 19.49 -21.53
N ASP A 79 6.00 19.89 -20.29
CA ASP A 79 7.37 20.16 -19.84
C ASP A 79 8.14 18.84 -19.62
N PRO A 80 9.24 18.60 -20.36
CA PRO A 80 10.03 17.38 -20.21
C PRO A 80 10.78 17.27 -18.88
N GLN A 81 10.97 18.37 -18.14
CA GLN A 81 11.60 18.40 -16.82
C GLN A 81 10.59 18.21 -15.68
N CYS A 82 9.31 18.48 -15.94
CA CYS A 82 8.24 18.47 -14.95
C CYS A 82 6.96 17.93 -15.57
N ARG A 83 6.85 16.60 -15.62
CA ARG A 83 5.78 15.94 -16.38
C ARG A 83 4.44 15.93 -15.67
N HIS A 84 4.44 16.03 -14.35
CA HIS A 84 3.26 15.75 -13.54
C HIS A 84 2.96 16.88 -12.57
N ARG A 85 1.68 17.17 -12.43
CA ARG A 85 1.07 18.06 -11.44
C ARG A 85 -0.24 17.44 -10.99
N PHE A 86 -0.60 17.62 -9.72
CA PHE A 86 -1.76 16.94 -9.16
C PHE A 86 -2.84 17.92 -8.71
N VAL A 87 -4.08 17.45 -8.78
CA VAL A 87 -5.26 18.06 -8.17
C VAL A 87 -6.03 16.96 -7.46
N VAL A 88 -6.61 17.24 -6.29
CA VAL A 88 -7.51 16.30 -5.62
C VAL A 88 -8.93 16.82 -5.72
N LEU A 89 -9.84 15.92 -6.06
CA LEU A 89 -11.27 16.13 -6.04
C LEU A 89 -11.86 15.36 -4.86
N GLN A 90 -12.57 16.06 -3.98
CA GLN A 90 -13.45 15.47 -2.98
C GLN A 90 -14.88 15.48 -3.50
N VAL A 91 -15.55 14.33 -3.46
CA VAL A 91 -16.95 14.16 -3.84
C VAL A 91 -17.72 13.61 -2.65
N GLY A 92 -18.69 14.39 -2.17
CA GLY A 92 -19.53 14.05 -1.03
C GLY A 92 -20.97 13.68 -1.42
N PRO A 93 -21.83 13.43 -0.42
CA PRO A 93 -23.26 13.25 -0.64
C PRO A 93 -23.91 14.48 -1.31
N GLY A 94 -24.99 14.25 -2.07
CA GLY A 94 -25.67 15.32 -2.81
C GLY A 94 -24.93 15.72 -4.08
N ASP A 95 -24.73 17.03 -4.26
CA ASP A 95 -23.97 17.67 -5.35
C ASP A 95 -22.68 18.34 -4.85
N GLU A 96 -22.22 17.98 -3.64
CA GLU A 96 -20.99 18.50 -3.07
C GLU A 96 -19.77 17.91 -3.77
N ALA A 97 -19.06 18.75 -4.53
CA ALA A 97 -17.80 18.40 -5.17
C ALA A 97 -16.84 19.59 -5.07
N THR A 98 -15.66 19.35 -4.49
CA THR A 98 -14.64 20.39 -4.27
C THR A 98 -13.32 19.96 -4.84
N MET A 99 -12.69 20.85 -5.60
CA MET A 99 -11.43 20.60 -6.27
C MET A 99 -10.33 21.45 -5.61
N SER A 100 -9.18 20.85 -5.29
CA SER A 100 -8.08 21.61 -4.69
C SER A 100 -7.39 22.55 -5.68
N ALA A 101 -6.65 23.50 -5.14
CA ALA A 101 -5.53 24.10 -5.90
C ALA A 101 -4.54 23.01 -6.36
N PRO A 102 -3.83 23.22 -7.49
CA PRO A 102 -2.79 22.29 -7.94
C PRO A 102 -1.62 22.20 -6.95
N PHE A 103 -0.98 21.04 -6.91
CA PHE A 103 0.13 20.74 -6.00
C PHE A 103 1.05 19.65 -6.55
N GLY A 104 2.19 19.45 -5.89
CA GLY A 104 3.07 18.31 -6.16
C GLY A 104 3.78 18.36 -7.50
N ASP A 105 4.15 19.58 -7.95
CA ASP A 105 4.90 19.78 -9.19
C ASP A 105 6.13 18.89 -9.27
N CYS A 106 6.25 18.19 -10.40
CA CYS A 106 7.39 17.33 -10.74
C CYS A 106 7.60 16.16 -9.76
N LEU A 107 6.53 15.70 -9.12
CA LEU A 107 6.50 14.48 -8.33
C LEU A 107 5.67 13.40 -9.04
N THR A 108 5.74 12.17 -8.56
CA THR A 108 4.95 11.04 -9.04
C THR A 108 4.04 10.53 -7.94
N ALA A 109 2.80 10.17 -8.27
CA ALA A 109 1.89 9.55 -7.33
C ALA A 109 2.51 8.27 -6.71
N PHE A 110 2.56 8.21 -5.38
CA PHE A 110 3.12 7.07 -4.64
C PHE A 110 2.06 6.33 -3.83
N GLY A 111 1.25 7.06 -3.07
CA GLY A 111 0.23 6.47 -2.21
C GLY A 111 -0.77 7.49 -1.70
N ALA A 112 -1.79 6.99 -1.01
CA ALA A 112 -2.72 7.82 -0.27
C ALA A 112 -3.12 7.07 1.00
N ARG A 113 -3.33 7.79 2.09
CA ARG A 113 -3.69 7.22 3.39
C ARG A 113 -4.60 8.16 4.16
N ARG A 114 -5.19 7.64 5.22
CA ARG A 114 -5.88 8.47 6.23
C ARG A 114 -4.93 8.77 7.37
N ALA A 115 -4.99 10.00 7.88
CA ALA A 115 -4.33 10.41 9.12
C ALA A 115 -5.38 11.08 10.02
N GLY A 116 -5.95 10.32 10.95
CA GLY A 116 -7.14 10.75 11.68
C GLY A 116 -8.34 10.86 10.72
N ASP A 117 -8.93 12.05 10.64
CA ASP A 117 -10.02 12.42 9.75
C ASP A 117 -9.54 13.00 8.40
N ARG A 118 -8.23 13.15 8.21
CA ARG A 118 -7.68 13.82 7.01
C ARG A 118 -7.18 12.85 5.97
N LEU A 119 -7.46 13.17 4.71
CA LEU A 119 -6.78 12.58 3.56
C LEU A 119 -5.33 13.07 3.49
N VAL A 120 -4.40 12.14 3.33
CA VAL A 120 -2.99 12.42 3.02
C VAL A 120 -2.63 11.75 1.70
N ILE A 121 -2.07 12.54 0.78
CA ILE A 121 -1.48 12.07 -0.48
C ILE A 121 0.02 12.00 -0.32
N GLN A 122 0.61 10.91 -0.78
CA GLN A 122 2.05 10.69 -0.80
C GLN A 122 2.54 10.77 -2.23
N LEU A 123 3.47 11.68 -2.49
CA LEU A 123 4.08 11.87 -3.80
C LEU A 123 5.59 11.65 -3.69
N ALA A 124 6.16 10.83 -4.57
CA ALA A 124 7.58 10.53 -4.60
C ALA A 124 8.29 11.41 -5.61
N GLN A 125 9.57 11.71 -5.36
CA GLN A 125 10.42 12.25 -6.42
C GLN A 125 10.53 11.23 -7.56
N GLU A 126 10.39 11.71 -8.79
CA GLU A 126 10.62 10.89 -9.98
C GLU A 126 12.09 10.42 -9.93
N ARG A 127 12.32 9.10 -9.96
CA ARG A 127 13.70 8.61 -10.09
C ARG A 127 14.20 9.11 -11.44
N PRO A 128 15.36 9.80 -11.53
CA PRO A 128 16.01 9.99 -12.82
C PRO A 128 16.09 8.61 -13.44
N GLY A 129 15.43 8.42 -14.60
CA GLY A 129 15.37 7.12 -15.25
C GLY A 129 16.78 6.56 -15.28
N HIS A 130 16.97 5.36 -14.74
CA HIS A 130 18.24 4.66 -14.90
C HIS A 130 18.49 4.62 -16.40
N GLU A 131 19.42 5.44 -16.85
CA GLU A 131 19.95 5.40 -18.20
C GLU A 131 20.31 3.94 -18.43
N ARG A 132 19.82 3.38 -19.56
CA ARG A 132 20.15 2.02 -19.98
C ARG A 132 21.64 1.78 -19.72
N PRO A 133 22.08 0.60 -19.26
CA PRO A 133 23.50 0.29 -19.16
C PRO A 133 24.09 0.42 -20.56
N GLY A 134 24.62 1.60 -20.87
CA GLY A 134 25.45 1.85 -22.02
C GLY A 134 26.69 1.01 -21.84
N HIS A 135 27.19 0.47 -22.94
CA HIS A 135 28.42 -0.30 -22.99
C HIS A 135 29.56 0.38 -22.22
N GLU A 136 29.73 0.01 -20.95
CA GLU A 136 30.80 0.54 -20.12
C GLU A 136 32.08 -0.20 -20.50
N ARG A 137 33.07 0.57 -20.97
CA ARG A 137 34.43 0.09 -21.20
C ARG A 137 34.98 -0.48 -19.89
N PRO A 138 35.65 -1.65 -19.92
CA PRO A 138 36.27 -2.20 -18.72
C PRO A 138 37.40 -1.28 -18.26
N GLY A 139 37.38 -0.82 -17.00
CA GLY A 139 38.60 -0.28 -16.38
C GLY A 139 38.46 0.74 -15.26
N HIS A 140 37.31 1.41 -15.07
CA HIS A 140 37.14 2.39 -14.00
C HIS A 140 35.82 2.18 -13.25
N GLU A 141 35.87 1.35 -12.22
CA GLU A 141 34.78 1.20 -11.25
C GLU A 141 34.74 2.46 -10.39
N ARG A 142 33.94 3.44 -10.81
CA ARG A 142 33.63 4.61 -10.01
C ARG A 142 32.80 4.12 -8.81
N PRO A 143 33.19 4.41 -7.55
CA PRO A 143 32.41 3.96 -6.41
C PRO A 143 30.99 4.50 -6.55
N ALA A 144 30.02 3.58 -6.62
CA ALA A 144 28.61 3.90 -6.65
C ALA A 144 28.34 4.83 -5.46
N GLN A 145 28.00 6.09 -5.74
CA GLN A 145 27.53 6.99 -4.70
C GLN A 145 26.33 6.31 -4.03
N PRO A 146 26.20 6.36 -2.69
CA PRO A 146 25.04 5.81 -2.01
C PRO A 146 23.80 6.50 -2.59
N GLN A 147 23.06 5.77 -3.43
CA GLN A 147 21.81 6.21 -4.02
C GLN A 147 20.91 6.55 -2.83
N ARG A 148 20.72 7.84 -2.54
CA ARG A 148 19.79 8.24 -1.49
C ARG A 148 18.42 7.72 -1.91
N ASP A 149 17.77 6.99 -1.02
CA ASP A 149 16.42 6.48 -1.28
C ASP A 149 15.53 7.66 -1.71
N PRO A 150 14.71 7.49 -2.77
CA PRO A 150 13.87 8.58 -3.23
C PRO A 150 12.96 9.01 -2.09
N VAL A 151 12.87 10.32 -1.97
CA VAL A 151 12.09 10.96 -0.94
C VAL A 151 10.61 10.96 -1.31
N VAL A 152 9.75 10.67 -0.33
CA VAL A 152 8.29 10.78 -0.41
C VAL A 152 7.83 11.98 0.43
N HIS A 153 7.14 12.89 -0.25
CA HIS A 153 6.50 14.07 0.31
C HIS A 153 5.04 13.74 0.67
N GLU A 154 4.57 14.19 1.84
CA GLU A 154 3.19 14.04 2.25
C GLU A 154 2.41 15.35 2.12
N PHE A 155 1.22 15.30 1.53
CA PHE A 155 0.33 16.43 1.38
C PHE A 155 -1.00 16.12 2.06
N VAL A 156 -1.42 16.96 2.99
CA VAL A 156 -2.70 16.80 3.71
C VAL A 156 -3.79 17.67 3.10
N TRP A 157 -4.98 17.09 2.93
CA TRP A 157 -6.17 17.80 2.52
C TRP A 157 -6.67 18.72 3.64
N MET A 158 -6.88 19.99 3.31
CA MET A 158 -7.36 21.03 4.21
C MET A 158 -8.54 21.77 3.54
N HIS A 159 -9.68 21.09 3.41
CA HIS A 159 -10.93 21.56 2.78
C HIS A 159 -10.84 21.85 1.28
N ASP A 160 -10.10 22.87 0.85
CA ASP A 160 -10.00 23.32 -0.54
C ASP A 160 -8.55 23.40 -1.04
N ARG A 161 -7.59 23.00 -0.19
CA ARG A 161 -6.17 23.06 -0.50
C ARG A 161 -5.41 21.87 0.05
N MET A 162 -4.33 21.54 -0.65
CA MET A 162 -3.32 20.61 -0.18
C MET A 162 -2.23 21.37 0.55
N LYS A 163 -1.86 20.91 1.74
CA LYS A 163 -0.71 21.44 2.49
C LYS A 163 0.38 20.38 2.57
N GLU A 164 1.56 20.70 2.08
CA GLU A 164 2.73 19.85 2.26
C GLU A 164 3.10 19.78 3.76
N LEU A 165 3.34 18.57 4.22
CA LEU A 165 3.84 18.29 5.56
C LEU A 165 5.36 18.29 5.53
N THR A 166 5.98 18.71 6.64
CA THR A 166 7.43 18.80 6.76
C THR A 166 8.10 17.45 6.97
N ASN A 167 7.33 16.37 7.16
CA ASN A 167 7.88 15.03 7.29
C ASN A 167 8.19 14.45 5.92
N VAL A 168 9.43 13.98 5.80
CA VAL A 168 9.98 13.44 4.58
C VAL A 168 10.23 11.97 4.83
N LEU A 169 9.53 11.10 4.12
CA LEU A 169 9.61 9.66 4.30
C LEU A 169 10.47 9.04 3.20
N THR A 170 11.18 7.96 3.54
CA THR A 170 11.65 7.03 2.52
C THR A 170 10.46 6.31 1.88
N ARG A 171 10.66 5.72 0.69
CA ARG A 171 9.62 4.90 0.04
C ARG A 171 9.13 3.75 0.91
N CYS A 172 10.04 3.06 1.62
CA CYS A 172 9.65 1.96 2.48
C CYS A 172 8.83 2.44 3.69
N GLU A 173 9.20 3.54 4.33
CA GLU A 173 8.41 4.12 5.41
C GLU A 173 7.03 4.56 4.92
N ALA A 174 6.96 5.26 3.78
CA ALA A 174 5.72 5.70 3.18
C ALA A 174 4.79 4.52 2.83
N ALA A 175 5.33 3.45 2.24
CA ALA A 175 4.58 2.25 1.92
C ALA A 175 4.06 1.54 3.18
N HIS A 176 4.89 1.46 4.23
CA HIS A 176 4.50 0.87 5.50
C HIS A 176 3.31 1.62 6.12
N VAL A 177 3.38 2.95 6.24
CA VAL A 177 2.29 3.73 6.85
C VAL A 177 1.02 3.73 5.98
N THR A 178 1.17 3.69 4.65
CA THR A 178 0.02 3.55 3.74
C THR A 178 -0.66 2.21 3.92
N ALA A 179 0.11 1.11 3.99
CA ALA A 179 -0.42 -0.21 4.26
C ALA A 179 -1.11 -0.29 5.63
N ALA A 180 -0.50 0.25 6.68
CA ALA A 180 -1.07 0.28 8.03
C ALA A 180 -2.44 0.99 8.10
N SER A 181 -2.67 1.98 7.23
CA SER A 181 -3.95 2.70 7.19
C SER A 181 -5.09 1.92 6.50
N ARG A 182 -4.78 0.80 5.84
CA ARG A 182 -5.71 0.11 4.93
C ARG A 182 -5.67 -1.42 5.01
N TRP A 183 -4.76 -1.99 5.79
CA TRP A 183 -4.61 -3.43 5.89
C TRP A 183 -5.89 -4.08 6.42
N THR A 184 -6.05 -5.36 6.12
CA THR A 184 -7.14 -6.17 6.66
C THR A 184 -6.60 -7.04 7.78
N PRO A 185 -7.13 -6.95 9.01
CA PRO A 185 -6.72 -7.84 10.09
C PRO A 185 -7.14 -9.28 9.79
N VAL A 186 -6.29 -10.23 10.14
CA VAL A 186 -6.59 -11.67 10.03
C VAL A 186 -7.02 -12.20 11.39
N ALA A 187 -8.17 -12.87 11.43
CA ALA A 187 -8.67 -13.48 12.66
C ALA A 187 -7.68 -14.52 13.19
N ALA A 188 -7.49 -14.58 14.51
CA ALA A 188 -6.51 -15.49 15.13
C ALA A 188 -6.70 -16.96 14.72
N ALA A 189 -7.96 -17.42 14.59
CA ALA A 189 -8.30 -18.77 14.13
C ALA A 189 -7.85 -19.07 12.69
N GLN A 190 -7.58 -18.04 11.90
CA GLN A 190 -7.17 -18.10 10.51
C GLN A 190 -5.76 -17.54 10.30
N ALA A 191 -5.00 -17.25 11.36
CA ALA A 191 -3.71 -16.56 11.26
C ALA A 191 -2.56 -17.49 10.84
N GLY A 192 -2.66 -18.79 11.14
CA GLY A 192 -1.61 -19.76 10.81
C GLY A 192 -1.40 -19.92 9.30
N ARG A 193 -0.16 -19.70 8.85
CA ARG A 193 0.26 -19.97 7.45
C ARG A 193 1.54 -20.79 7.42
N VAL A 194 1.69 -21.61 6.39
CA VAL A 194 2.92 -22.33 6.09
C VAL A 194 3.62 -21.64 4.93
N VAL A 195 4.94 -21.48 5.04
CA VAL A 195 5.78 -20.98 3.95
C VAL A 195 5.91 -22.06 2.88
N THR A 196 5.67 -21.69 1.62
CA THR A 196 5.71 -22.59 0.46
C THR A 196 6.64 -22.07 -0.64
N GLY A 197 6.69 -22.81 -1.75
CA GLY A 197 7.55 -22.53 -2.90
C GLY A 197 8.97 -23.09 -2.74
N SER A 198 9.87 -22.67 -3.63
CA SER A 198 11.29 -23.02 -3.59
C SER A 198 12.13 -21.86 -3.05
N GLY A 199 13.25 -22.19 -2.39
CA GLY A 199 14.20 -21.20 -1.88
C GLY A 199 13.69 -20.36 -0.69
N ARG A 200 14.46 -19.34 -0.33
CA ARG A 200 14.20 -18.45 0.83
C ARG A 200 13.04 -17.50 0.55
N ALA A 201 12.13 -17.37 1.50
CA ALA A 201 11.13 -16.30 1.53
C ALA A 201 11.65 -15.16 2.43
N TRP A 202 11.93 -14.01 1.82
CA TRP A 202 12.56 -12.87 2.48
C TRP A 202 11.54 -11.97 3.15
N PHE A 203 11.87 -11.46 4.32
CA PHE A 203 11.10 -10.40 4.98
C PHE A 203 11.36 -9.07 4.30
N HIS A 204 10.38 -8.17 4.41
CA HIS A 204 10.45 -6.80 3.91
C HIS A 204 10.04 -5.84 5.04
N THR A 205 10.58 -4.63 5.06
CA THR A 205 10.17 -3.58 6.02
C THR A 205 8.82 -2.97 5.66
N ALA A 206 8.42 -3.08 4.40
CA ALA A 206 7.17 -2.58 3.84
C ALA A 206 6.70 -3.50 2.69
N PRO A 207 5.43 -3.41 2.25
CA PRO A 207 4.89 -4.26 1.18
C PRO A 207 5.31 -3.75 -0.21
N LEU A 208 6.62 -3.73 -0.46
CA LEU A 208 7.26 -3.40 -1.74
C LEU A 208 8.51 -4.28 -1.92
N ASP A 209 8.75 -4.74 -3.15
CA ASP A 209 9.89 -5.65 -3.44
C ASP A 209 11.25 -4.99 -3.14
N GLU A 210 11.37 -3.68 -3.31
CA GLU A 210 12.59 -2.92 -2.98
C GLU A 210 12.87 -2.83 -1.46
N CYS A 211 11.87 -3.08 -0.62
CA CYS A 211 11.99 -3.00 0.84
C CYS A 211 12.45 -4.32 1.48
N ARG A 212 13.07 -5.21 0.70
CA ARG A 212 13.55 -6.52 1.15
C ARG A 212 14.68 -6.40 2.16
N LEU A 213 14.60 -7.16 3.25
CA LEU A 213 15.65 -7.30 4.25
C LEU A 213 16.64 -8.42 3.85
N PRO A 214 17.89 -8.10 3.49
CA PRO A 214 18.82 -9.07 2.89
C PRO A 214 19.35 -10.14 3.84
N ALA A 215 19.10 -10.03 5.15
CA ALA A 215 19.57 -10.97 6.18
C ALA A 215 18.42 -11.68 6.92
N LEU A 216 17.17 -11.40 6.58
CA LEU A 216 16.01 -11.93 7.30
C LEU A 216 15.10 -12.71 6.35
N PHE A 217 15.02 -14.03 6.56
CA PHE A 217 14.23 -14.93 5.75
C PHE A 217 13.74 -16.14 6.54
N VAL A 218 12.73 -16.79 5.99
CA VAL A 218 12.20 -18.09 6.39
C VAL A 218 12.27 -19.05 5.20
N ILE A 219 12.13 -20.34 5.46
CA ILE A 219 12.23 -21.39 4.45
C ILE A 219 10.92 -22.17 4.32
N PRO A 220 10.69 -22.87 3.19
CA PRO A 220 9.50 -23.68 3.02
C PRO A 220 9.33 -24.69 4.16
N GLY A 221 8.11 -24.79 4.68
CA GLY A 221 7.76 -25.59 5.86
C GLY A 221 7.76 -24.83 7.19
N ASP A 222 8.33 -23.62 7.25
CA ASP A 222 8.17 -22.75 8.43
C ASP A 222 6.70 -22.35 8.61
N VAL A 223 6.24 -22.31 9.87
CA VAL A 223 4.90 -21.86 10.23
C VAL A 223 4.97 -20.43 10.77
N LEU A 224 4.12 -19.57 10.24
CA LEU A 224 4.02 -18.14 10.54
C LEU A 224 2.63 -17.80 11.06
N THR A 225 2.55 -16.68 11.78
CA THR A 225 1.28 -16.05 12.14
C THR A 225 1.10 -14.81 11.26
N VAL A 226 0.09 -14.80 10.39
CA VAL A 226 -0.31 -13.60 9.65
C VAL A 226 -1.18 -12.73 10.55
N LEU A 227 -0.77 -11.48 10.73
CA LEU A 227 -1.49 -10.49 11.52
C LEU A 227 -2.42 -9.66 10.63
N HIS A 228 -1.88 -9.18 9.50
CA HIS A 228 -2.59 -8.33 8.56
C HIS A 228 -2.25 -8.71 7.12
N VAL A 229 -3.16 -8.39 6.18
CA VAL A 229 -2.93 -8.53 4.73
C VAL A 229 -3.12 -7.18 4.06
N TYR A 230 -2.25 -6.86 3.11
CA TYR A 230 -2.36 -5.68 2.28
C TYR A 230 -1.81 -5.97 0.88
N SER A 231 -2.62 -5.77 -0.15
CA SER A 231 -2.27 -6.12 -1.54
C SER A 231 -1.83 -7.59 -1.63
N ASP A 232 -0.65 -7.82 -2.17
CA ASP A 232 0.04 -9.10 -2.39
C ASP A 232 1.03 -9.45 -1.26
N TYR A 233 0.95 -8.76 -0.12
CA TYR A 233 1.79 -9.01 1.05
C TYR A 233 0.95 -9.30 2.31
N ALA A 234 1.59 -10.01 3.23
CA ALA A 234 1.12 -10.29 4.58
C ALA A 234 2.12 -9.72 5.59
N ASP A 235 1.63 -9.02 6.60
CA ASP A 235 2.39 -8.69 7.81
C ASP A 235 2.38 -9.92 8.71
N VAL A 236 3.56 -10.46 8.99
CA VAL A 236 3.73 -11.75 9.65
C VAL A 236 4.62 -11.65 10.88
N ALA A 237 4.30 -12.48 11.88
CA ALA A 237 5.16 -12.81 12.99
C ALA A 237 5.67 -14.26 12.86
N TYR A 238 6.96 -14.45 13.08
CA TYR A 238 7.62 -15.74 13.11
C TYR A 238 8.30 -15.94 14.45
N ARG A 239 8.20 -17.16 14.97
CA ARG A 239 8.98 -17.62 16.11
C ARG A 239 9.69 -18.89 15.72
N ASN A 240 11.02 -18.85 15.71
CA ASN A 240 11.82 -20.01 15.35
C ASN A 240 11.64 -21.12 16.41
N PRO A 241 11.16 -22.32 16.04
CA PRO A 241 10.82 -23.36 17.02
C PRO A 241 12.05 -23.96 17.70
N ARG A 242 13.25 -23.84 17.11
CA ARG A 242 14.50 -24.39 17.67
C ARG A 242 15.22 -23.42 18.59
N THR A 243 15.22 -22.14 18.24
CA THR A 243 16.00 -21.10 18.94
C THR A 243 15.15 -20.16 19.78
N GLY A 244 13.83 -20.16 19.58
CA GLY A 244 12.91 -19.22 20.22
C GLY A 244 13.01 -17.78 19.72
N ARG A 245 13.90 -17.49 18.75
CA ARG A 245 14.06 -16.15 18.19
C ARG A 245 12.81 -15.72 17.43
N GLU A 246 12.46 -14.46 17.57
CA GLU A 246 11.29 -13.86 16.93
C GLU A 246 11.71 -12.91 15.82
N ALA A 247 10.86 -12.81 14.80
CA ALA A 247 11.01 -11.90 13.68
C ALA A 247 9.62 -11.45 13.21
N SER A 248 9.51 -10.21 12.74
CA SER A 248 8.30 -9.66 12.15
C SER A 248 8.60 -8.83 10.92
N GLY A 249 7.59 -8.68 10.06
CA GLY A 249 7.66 -7.85 8.87
C GLY A 249 6.79 -8.41 7.75
N TRP A 250 6.98 -7.88 6.54
CA TRP A 250 6.15 -8.20 5.40
C TRP A 250 6.71 -9.38 4.60
N LEU A 251 5.84 -10.30 4.20
CA LEU A 251 6.15 -11.42 3.32
C LEU A 251 5.16 -11.42 2.13
N ARG A 252 5.62 -11.83 0.96
CA ARG A 252 4.76 -12.02 -0.21
C ARG A 252 3.70 -13.08 0.07
N LEU A 253 2.44 -12.78 -0.21
CA LEU A 253 1.30 -13.66 0.07
C LEU A 253 1.34 -14.93 -0.79
N ASP A 254 1.91 -14.86 -2.00
CA ASP A 254 2.15 -16.01 -2.89
C ASP A 254 3.13 -17.06 -2.32
N ARG A 255 3.86 -16.72 -1.24
CA ARG A 255 4.73 -17.63 -0.49
C ARG A 255 4.03 -18.31 0.68
N LEU A 256 2.73 -18.08 0.88
CA LEU A 256 1.99 -18.50 2.06
C LEU A 256 0.75 -19.30 1.67
N THR A 257 0.54 -20.43 2.34
CA THR A 257 -0.74 -21.17 2.29
C THR A 257 -1.33 -21.29 3.68
N PRO A 258 -2.67 -21.37 3.84
CA PRO A 258 -3.30 -21.74 5.10
C PRO A 258 -2.58 -22.92 5.73
N ALA A 259 -2.17 -22.77 6.99
CA ALA A 259 -1.76 -23.92 7.76
C ALA A 259 -3.00 -24.79 7.94
N GLU A 260 -2.85 -26.11 7.79
CA GLU A 260 -3.88 -27.00 8.30
C GLU A 260 -4.10 -26.65 9.78
N PRO A 261 -5.35 -26.67 10.27
CA PRO A 261 -5.59 -26.56 11.69
C PRO A 261 -4.69 -27.58 12.36
N ALA A 262 -3.76 -27.12 13.20
CA ALA A 262 -3.04 -28.03 14.06
C ALA A 262 -4.15 -28.84 14.75
N ALA A 263 -4.20 -30.15 14.50
CA ALA A 263 -5.08 -31.04 15.24
C ALA A 263 -4.85 -30.67 16.70
N ALA A 264 -5.86 -30.06 17.32
CA ALA A 264 -5.75 -29.60 18.69
C ALA A 264 -5.19 -30.80 19.46
N PRO A 265 -4.14 -30.64 20.29
CA PRO A 265 -3.77 -31.71 21.18
C PRO A 265 -5.06 -32.07 21.91
N ALA A 266 -5.51 -33.32 21.72
CA ALA A 266 -6.72 -33.82 22.33
C ALA A 266 -6.66 -33.38 23.79
N ALA A 267 -7.63 -32.58 24.19
CA ALA A 267 -7.73 -32.09 25.56
C ALA A 267 -7.53 -33.32 26.45
N ALA A 268 -6.41 -33.33 27.18
CA ALA A 268 -6.25 -34.30 28.25
C ALA A 268 -7.52 -34.19 29.11
N PRO A 269 -8.15 -35.32 29.46
CA PRO A 269 -9.39 -35.27 30.23
C PRO A 269 -9.12 -34.41 31.47
N ILE A 270 -9.95 -33.38 31.63
CA ILE A 270 -9.99 -32.55 32.83
C ILE A 270 -10.09 -33.52 33.99
N ALA A 271 -9.02 -33.62 34.79
CA ALA A 271 -9.07 -34.36 36.04
C ALA A 271 -10.19 -33.74 36.87
N THR A 272 -11.19 -34.56 37.18
CA THR A 272 -12.28 -34.21 38.09
C THR A 272 -11.70 -33.57 39.36
N PRO A 273 -12.24 -32.42 39.82
CA PRO A 273 -11.79 -31.83 41.05
C PRO A 273 -12.02 -32.81 42.20
N VAL A 274 -10.95 -33.14 42.92
CA VAL A 274 -11.00 -33.90 44.17
C VAL A 274 -11.85 -33.09 45.17
N PRO A 275 -12.88 -33.68 45.80
CA PRO A 275 -13.62 -32.99 46.83
C PRO A 275 -12.70 -32.69 48.01
N VAL A 276 -12.54 -31.40 48.32
CA VAL A 276 -11.80 -30.95 49.49
C VAL A 276 -12.68 -31.20 50.71
N THR A 277 -12.31 -32.20 51.51
CA THR A 277 -12.93 -32.45 52.81
C THR A 277 -12.59 -31.28 53.75
N PRO A 278 -13.58 -30.60 54.36
CA PRO A 278 -13.29 -29.55 55.33
C PRO A 278 -12.65 -30.14 56.60
N PRO A 279 -11.74 -29.40 57.27
CA PRO A 279 -11.12 -29.87 58.51
C PRO A 279 -12.15 -29.95 59.64
N ALA A 280 -12.04 -31.00 60.45
CA ALA A 280 -12.85 -31.20 61.65
C ALA A 280 -12.54 -30.11 62.68
N THR A 281 -13.60 -29.50 63.21
CA THR A 281 -13.55 -28.58 64.36
C THR A 281 -13.10 -29.34 65.60
N PRO A 282 -12.07 -28.88 66.34
CA PRO A 282 -11.75 -29.46 67.63
C PRO A 282 -12.77 -29.01 68.69
N ASP A 283 -13.34 -30.00 69.39
CA ASP A 283 -14.08 -29.83 70.64
C ASP A 283 -13.26 -29.02 71.65
N GLN A 284 -13.88 -28.00 72.24
CA GLN A 284 -13.40 -27.37 73.48
C GLN A 284 -14.17 -27.95 74.68
N PRO A 285 -13.51 -28.16 75.83
CA PRO A 285 -14.18 -28.56 77.07
C PRO A 285 -15.07 -27.46 77.66
#